data_AF-A0A528C5X5-F1
#
_entry.id   AF-A0A528C5X5-F1
#
_cell.length_a   1.000
_cell.length_b   1.000
_cell.length_c   1.000
_cell.angle_alpha   90.00
_cell.angle_beta   90.00
_cell.angle_gamma   90.00
#
_symmetry.space_group_name_H-M   'P 1'
#
loop_
_entity.id
_entity.type
_entity.pdbx_description
1 polymer ?
#
loop_
_entity_poly.entity_id
_entity_poly.type
_entity_poly.pdbx_seq_one_letter_code
_entity_poly.pdbx_strand_id
1 'polypeptide(L)' 'MSTPAPFVSPPMAIEKDWIDYNGHLNMAFYNVLFDRCSDEAFEMMGMGLDYVKQRRLTIYTAEVHVCYIRELHLDHKVN' A
#
# COMPACT_ATOMS: atom_id res chain seq x y z
N MET A 1 0.62 -20.01 12.30
CA MET A 1 1.21 -20.26 10.96
C MET A 1 2.25 -19.19 10.71
N SER A 2 3.40 -19.50 10.10
CA SER A 2 4.40 -18.49 9.76
C SER A 2 4.06 -17.87 8.40
N THR A 3 3.97 -16.55 8.34
CA THR A 3 3.85 -15.82 7.07
C THR A 3 5.23 -15.75 6.40
N PRO A 4 5.35 -15.99 5.08
CA PRO A 4 6.60 -15.82 4.36
C PRO A 4 7.16 -14.40 4.56
N ALA A 5 8.46 -14.31 4.84
CA ALA A 5 9.16 -13.03 5.03
C ALA A 5 10.24 -12.85 3.95
N PRO A 6 10.34 -11.67 3.32
CA PRO A 6 9.45 -10.52 3.48
C PRO A 6 8.04 -10.80 2.93
N PHE A 7 7.05 -10.10 3.47
CA PHE A 7 5.74 -10.04 2.84
C PHE A 7 5.85 -9.36 1.47
N VAL A 8 5.13 -9.88 0.49
CA VAL A 8 5.00 -9.30 -0.85
C VAL A 8 3.52 -9.21 -1.16
N SER A 9 3.00 -8.01 -1.44
CA SER A 9 1.61 -7.85 -1.84
C SER A 9 1.36 -8.45 -3.23
N PRO A 10 0.11 -8.82 -3.53
CA PRO A 10 -0.33 -9.06 -4.89
C PRO A 10 -0.03 -7.86 -5.80
N PRO A 11 0.16 -8.10 -7.11
CA PRO A 11 0.34 -7.02 -8.06
C PRO A 11 -0.83 -6.03 -8.07
N MET A 12 -0.53 -4.75 -7.97
CA MET A 12 -1.49 -3.65 -8.06
C MET A 12 -1.33 -2.87 -9.37
N ALA A 13 -2.46 -2.51 -9.95
CA ALA A 13 -2.53 -1.59 -11.08
C ALA A 13 -2.61 -0.14 -10.59
N ILE A 14 -2.10 0.79 -11.40
CA ILE A 14 -2.23 2.22 -11.12
C ILE A 14 -3.61 2.71 -11.54
N GLU A 15 -4.28 3.47 -10.66
CA GLU A 15 -5.57 4.06 -10.98
C GLU A 15 -5.39 5.26 -11.92
N LYS A 16 -6.29 5.41 -12.90
CA LYS A 16 -6.23 6.52 -13.87
C LYS A 16 -6.23 7.89 -13.19
N ASP A 17 -7.02 8.04 -12.13
CA ASP A 17 -7.17 9.31 -11.40
C ASP A 17 -5.95 9.65 -10.53
N TRP A 18 -4.96 8.76 -10.45
CA TRP A 18 -3.72 8.99 -9.72
C TRP A 18 -2.61 9.61 -10.58
N ILE A 19 -2.81 9.65 -11.90
CA ILE A 19 -1.86 10.22 -12.84
C ILE A 19 -1.99 11.74 -12.83
N ASP A 20 -0.87 12.43 -12.66
CA ASP A 20 -0.82 13.89 -12.68
C ASP A 20 -0.76 14.46 -14.11
N TYR A 21 -0.70 15.79 -14.22
CA TYR A 21 -0.61 16.47 -15.51
C TYR A 21 0.71 16.21 -16.26
N ASN A 22 1.73 15.65 -15.61
CA ASN A 22 2.99 15.25 -16.22
C ASN A 22 2.89 13.85 -16.87
N GLY A 23 1.79 13.13 -16.62
CA GLY A 23 1.57 11.78 -17.15
C GLY A 23 2.16 10.67 -16.28
N HIS A 24 2.61 11.00 -15.06
CA HIS A 24 3.21 10.06 -14.12
C HIS A 24 2.35 9.96 -12.85
N LEU A 25 2.55 8.90 -12.07
CA LEU A 25 1.89 8.74 -10.78
C LEU A 25 2.20 9.95 -9.90
N ASN A 26 1.17 10.63 -9.41
CA ASN A 26 1.35 11.73 -8.48
C ASN A 26 2.03 11.22 -7.21
N MET A 27 3.01 11.98 -6.72
CA MET A 27 3.78 11.69 -5.52
C MET A 27 2.93 11.31 -4.28
N ALA A 28 1.75 11.89 -4.09
CA ALA A 28 0.86 11.53 -2.98
C ALA A 28 0.34 10.08 -3.07
N PHE A 29 0.05 9.59 -4.28
CA PHE A 29 -0.56 8.27 -4.48
C PHE A 29 0.43 7.11 -4.36
N TYR A 30 1.74 7.36 -4.32
CA TYR A 30 2.70 6.34 -3.89
C TYR A 30 2.42 5.89 -2.45
N ASN A 31 2.10 6.83 -1.55
CA ASN A 31 1.76 6.48 -0.17
C ASN A 31 0.44 5.71 -0.09
N VAL A 32 -0.56 6.08 -0.89
CA VAL A 32 -1.82 5.30 -0.97
C VAL A 32 -1.57 3.88 -1.45
N LEU A 33 -0.69 3.70 -2.44
CA LEU A 33 -0.30 2.38 -2.92
C LEU A 33 0.39 1.56 -1.81
N PHE A 34 1.36 2.14 -1.09
CA PHE A 34 2.03 1.46 0.03
C PHE A 34 1.11 1.18 1.22
N ASP A 35 0.15 2.05 1.48
CA ASP A 35 -0.86 1.86 2.52
C ASP A 35 -1.76 0.65 2.20
N ARG A 36 -2.23 0.54 0.95
CA ARG A 36 -2.97 -0.63 0.45
C ARG A 36 -2.15 -1.92 0.56
N CYS A 37 -0.85 -1.91 0.22
CA CYS A 37 0.03 -3.06 0.47
C CYS A 37 0.03 -3.46 1.95
N SER A 38 0.16 -2.47 2.83
CA SER A 38 0.33 -2.69 4.27
C SER A 38 -0.93 -3.26 4.91
N ASP A 39 -2.12 -2.83 4.45
CA ASP A 39 -3.40 -3.38 4.86
C ASP A 39 -3.50 -4.90 4.67
N GLU A 40 -3.02 -5.41 3.54
CA GLU A 40 -3.00 -6.86 3.30
C GLU A 40 -2.08 -7.60 4.28
N ALA A 41 -0.93 -7.01 4.61
CA ALA A 41 -0.03 -7.55 5.63
C ALA A 41 -0.70 -7.57 7.01
N PHE A 42 -1.40 -6.48 7.37
CA PHE A 42 -2.14 -6.36 8.63
C PHE A 42 -3.27 -7.38 8.73
N GLU A 43 -4.04 -7.58 7.66
CA GLU A 43 -5.10 -8.58 7.59
C GLU A 43 -4.54 -9.99 7.87
N MET A 44 -3.42 -10.36 7.23
CA MET A 44 -2.76 -11.65 7.47
C MET A 44 -2.21 -11.82 8.89
N MET A 45 -1.83 -10.73 9.55
CA MET A 45 -1.42 -10.73 10.95
C MET A 45 -2.61 -10.72 11.93
N GLY A 46 -3.85 -10.75 11.42
CA GLY A 46 -5.07 -10.69 12.21
C GLY A 46 -5.33 -9.30 12.80
N MET A 47 -4.78 -8.26 12.19
CA MET A 47 -4.94 -6.84 12.55
C MET A 47 -5.82 -6.08 11.56
N GLY A 48 -6.67 -6.79 10.82
CA GLY A 48 -7.59 -6.26 9.83
C GLY A 48 -8.91 -5.73 10.39
N LEU A 49 -9.96 -5.74 9.57
CA LEU A 49 -11.28 -5.19 9.94
C LEU A 49 -11.87 -5.85 11.21
N ASP A 50 -11.65 -7.15 11.37
CA ASP A 50 -12.12 -7.89 12.54
C ASP A 50 -11.40 -7.49 13.83
N TYR A 51 -10.11 -7.15 13.74
CA TYR A 51 -9.34 -6.62 14.87
C TYR A 51 -9.92 -5.30 15.37
N VAL A 52 -10.22 -4.37 14.44
CA VAL A 52 -10.85 -3.09 14.77
C VAL A 52 -12.20 -3.30 15.47
N LYS A 53 -13.06 -4.16 14.93
CA LYS A 53 -14.39 -4.43 15.49
C LYS A 53 -14.35 -5.11 16.86
N GLN A 54 -13.51 -6.14 17.01
CA GLN A 54 -13.50 -6.98 18.21
C GLN A 54 -12.67 -6.36 19.34
N ARG A 55 -11.52 -5.77 19.02
CA ARG A 55 -10.58 -5.23 19.99
C ARG A 55 -10.72 -3.74 20.23
N ARG A 56 -11.40 -3.01 19.33
CA ARG A 56 -11.52 -1.54 19.35
C ARG A 56 -10.15 -0.85 19.34
N LEU A 57 -9.21 -1.43 18.59
CA LEU A 57 -7.86 -0.92 18.38
C LEU A 57 -7.62 -0.76 16.88
N THR A 58 -6.74 0.17 16.52
CA THR A 58 -6.32 0.42 15.13
C THR A 58 -4.81 0.52 15.05
N ILE A 59 -4.29 0.45 13.83
CA ILE A 59 -2.89 0.74 13.53
C ILE A 59 -2.79 2.21 13.11
N TYR A 60 -1.66 2.83 13.44
CA TYR A 60 -1.29 4.19 13.03
C TYR A 60 0.15 4.20 12.54
N THR A 61 0.37 4.75 11.36
CA THR A 61 1.71 4.96 10.79
C THR A 61 2.29 6.24 11.37
N ALA A 62 3.31 6.11 12.21
CA ALA A 62 3.97 7.26 12.84
C ALA A 62 4.89 8.03 11.88
N GLU A 63 5.60 7.31 11.01
CA GLU A 63 6.56 7.88 10.08
C GLU A 63 6.68 7.00 8.84
N VAL A 64 6.93 7.63 7.68
CA VAL A 64 7.29 6.95 6.44
C VAL A 64 8.39 7.75 5.74
N HIS A 65 9.34 7.05 5.12
CA HIS A 65 10.38 7.65 4.30
C HIS A 65 10.33 7.03 2.90
N VAL A 66 10.01 7.86 1.89
CA VAL A 66 9.83 7.42 0.50
C VAL A 66 10.90 8.04 -0.38
N CYS A 67 11.64 7.18 -1.11
CA CYS A 67 12.59 7.59 -2.13
C CYS A 67 12.02 7.28 -3.53
N TYR A 68 11.83 8.30 -4.36
CA TYR A 68 11.32 8.15 -5.72
C TYR A 68 12.48 7.87 -6.69
N ILE A 69 12.67 6.60 -7.05
CA ILE A 69 13.81 6.16 -7.90
C ILE A 69 13.42 6.06 -9.38
N ARG A 70 12.16 5.70 -9.67
CA ARG A 70 11.65 5.53 -11.03
C ARG A 70 10.18 5.93 -11.09
N GLU A 71 9.83 6.66 -12.14
CA GLU A 71 8.46 7.07 -12.41
C GLU A 71 7.55 5.88 -12.73
N LEU A 72 6.29 5.98 -12.33
CA LEU A 72 5.24 5.00 -12.64
C LEU A 72 4.20 5.63 -13.57
N HIS A 73 3.71 4.83 -14.51
CA HIS A 73 2.69 5.22 -15.48
C HIS A 73 1.46 4.32 -15.35
N LEU A 74 0.37 4.71 -16.01
CA LEU A 74 -0.94 4.05 -15.93
C LEU A 74 -0.92 2.55 -16.29
N ASP A 75 -0.08 2.16 -17.24
CA ASP A 75 0.02 0.79 -17.73
C ASP A 75 0.91 -0.12 -16.86
N HIS A 76 1.59 0.45 -15.86
CA HIS A 76 2.41 -0.33 -14.95
C HIS A 76 1.58 -1.16 -13.98
N LYS A 77 2.11 -2.34 -13.65
CA LYS A 77 1.72 -3.16 -12.50
C LYS A 77 2.92 -3.31 -11.57
N VAL A 78 2.67 -3.13 -10.28
CA VAL A 78 3.71 -3.07 -9.24
C VAL A 78 3.35 -3.96 -8.06
N ASN A 79 4.35 -4.52 -7.38
CA ASN A 79 4.19 -5.42 -6.24
C ASN A 79 4.78 -4.82 -4.97
#